data_AF-A0A8W8JBJ8-F1
#
_entry.id   AF-A0A8W8JBJ8-F1
#
_cell.length_a   1.000
_cell.length_b   1.000
_cell.length_c   1.000
_cell.angle_alpha   90.00
_cell.angle_beta   90.00
_cell.angle_gamma   90.00
#
_symmetry.space_group_name_H-M   'P 1'
#
loop_
_entity.id
_entity.type
_entity.pdbx_description
1 polymer ?
#
loop_
_entity_poly.entity_id
_entity_poly.type
_entity_poly.pdbx_seq_one_letter_code
_entity_poly.pdbx_strand_id
1 'polypeptide(L)' 'EAELDALGDDLALDEDSSYLDDVALPSVATSEPGGESMKEGNVPVDEFGLPQIPQSAK' A
#
# COMPACT_ATOMS: atom_id res chain seq x y z
N GLU A 1 -1.35 22.05 -5.31
CA GLU A 1 -1.02 22.25 -6.74
C GLU A 1 0.30 22.99 -6.87
N ALA A 2 0.42 24.26 -6.45
CA ALA A 2 1.71 24.99 -6.51
C ALA A 2 2.90 24.26 -5.83
N GLU A 3 2.68 23.61 -4.69
CA GLU A 3 3.73 22.82 -4.02
C GLU A 3 4.09 21.52 -4.76
N LEU A 4 3.12 20.90 -5.46
CA LEU A 4 3.37 19.70 -6.24
C LEU A 4 4.06 20.03 -7.57
N ASP A 5 3.72 21.17 -8.18
CA ASP A 5 4.39 21.67 -9.39
C ASP A 5 5.84 22.03 -9.08
N ALA A 6 6.10 22.75 -7.98
CA ALA A 6 7.46 23.04 -7.53
C ALA A 6 8.25 21.75 -7.24
N LEU A 7 7.62 20.76 -6.60
CA LEU A 7 8.23 19.46 -6.37
C LEU A 7 8.50 18.69 -7.68
N GLY A 8 7.64 18.83 -8.68
CA GLY A 8 7.82 18.24 -10.00
C GLY A 8 9.00 18.84 -10.75
N ASP A 9 9.19 20.16 -10.65
CA ASP A 9 10.34 20.86 -11.22
C ASP A 9 11.65 20.45 -10.52
N ASP A 10 11.65 20.35 -9.19
CA ASP A 10 12.80 19.89 -8.41
C ASP A 10 13.20 18.45 -8.76
N LEU A 11 12.22 17.55 -8.92
CA LEU A 11 12.45 16.15 -9.31
C LEU A 11 12.91 16.01 -10.76
N ALA A 12 12.44 16.87 -11.67
CA ALA A 12 12.84 16.85 -13.08
C ALA A 12 14.27 17.39 -13.31
N LEU A 13 14.75 18.24 -12.41
CA LEU A 13 16.12 18.75 -12.42
C LEU A 13 17.12 17.84 -11.69
N ASP A 14 16.62 16.85 -10.92
CA ASP A 14 17.46 15.88 -10.24
C ASP A 14 17.97 14.80 -11.21
N GLU A 15 19.29 14.61 -11.24
CA GLU A 15 19.94 13.57 -12.05
C GLU A 15 19.95 12.20 -11.32
N ASP A 16 19.64 12.18 -10.02
CA ASP A 16 19.56 10.97 -9.22
C ASP A 16 18.25 10.21 -9.48
N SER A 17 18.28 9.26 -10.43
CA SER A 17 17.16 8.35 -10.68
C SER A 17 17.19 7.07 -9.84
N SER A 18 18.05 6.97 -8.81
CA SER A 18 18.25 5.72 -8.05
C SER A 18 17.01 5.26 -7.28
N TYR A 19 16.01 6.13 -7.12
CA TYR A 19 14.68 5.79 -6.59
C TYR A 19 13.82 4.95 -7.55
N LEU A 20 14.11 4.99 -8.86
CA LEU A 20 13.45 4.16 -9.88
C LEU A 20 14.17 2.83 -10.10
N ASP A 21 15.47 2.81 -9.85
CA ASP A 21 16.24 1.57 -9.88
C ASP A 21 15.82 0.67 -8.71
N ASP A 22 15.96 -0.64 -8.91
CA ASP A 22 15.54 -1.69 -7.97
C ASP A 22 16.27 -1.57 -6.62
N VAL A 23 15.81 -0.67 -5.75
CA VAL A 23 15.86 -0.88 -4.31
C VAL A 23 15.24 -2.24 -4.04
N ALA A 24 15.73 -2.95 -3.01
CA ALA A 24 15.15 -4.21 -2.58
C ALA A 24 13.73 -3.98 -2.04
N LEU A 25 12.79 -3.71 -2.95
CA LEU A 25 11.38 -3.65 -2.69
C LEU A 25 10.96 -5.05 -2.28
N PRO A 26 10.06 -5.18 -1.30
CA PRO A 26 9.46 -6.46 -1.04
C PRO A 26 8.89 -6.99 -2.36
N SER A 27 9.09 -8.28 -2.61
CA SER A 27 8.46 -8.94 -3.76
C SER A 27 6.98 -8.57 -3.78
N VAL A 28 6.49 -8.15 -4.95
CA VAL A 28 5.05 -7.94 -5.16
C VAL A 28 4.30 -9.12 -4.55
N ALA A 29 3.28 -8.85 -3.76
CA ALA A 29 2.45 -9.90 -3.19
C ALA A 29 1.92 -10.77 -4.34
N THR A 30 2.41 -12.01 -4.41
CA THR A 30 2.01 -12.99 -5.44
C THR A 30 0.78 -13.78 -5.01
N SER A 31 0.44 -13.75 -3.73
CA SER A 31 -0.79 -14.30 -3.21
C SER A 31 -1.97 -13.54 -3.80
N GLU A 32 -2.94 -14.28 -4.35
CA GLU A 32 -4.18 -13.68 -4.81
C GLU A 32 -4.83 -12.92 -3.64
N PRO A 33 -5.23 -11.65 -3.83
CA PRO A 33 -6.03 -10.96 -2.83
C PRO A 33 -7.31 -11.78 -2.58
N GLY A 34 -7.45 -12.34 -1.37
CA GLY A 34 -8.54 -13.23 -0.99
C GLY A 34 -8.24 -14.74 -1.03
N GLY A 35 -7.02 -15.18 -1.42
CA GLY A 35 -6.60 -16.58 -1.34
C GLY A 35 -6.23 -16.99 0.09
N GLU A 36 -6.67 -18.18 0.54
CA GLU A 36 -6.52 -18.80 1.88
C GLU A 36 -6.27 -17.83 3.07
N SER A 37 -6.93 -16.68 3.09
CA SER A 37 -7.04 -15.81 4.27
C SER A 37 -8.32 -16.13 5.03
N MET A 38 -8.78 -17.39 4.98
CA MET A 38 -9.77 -17.90 5.90
C MET A 38 -9.07 -18.23 7.21
N LYS A 39 -9.11 -17.28 8.16
CA LYS A 39 -9.13 -17.70 9.57
C LYS A 39 -10.33 -18.64 9.70
N GLU A 40 -10.10 -19.86 10.18
CA GLU A 40 -11.15 -20.81 10.53
C GLU A 40 -12.26 -20.10 11.33
N GLY A 41 -13.41 -19.87 10.69
CA GLY A 41 -14.59 -19.25 11.32
C GLY A 41 -15.23 -18.12 10.53
N ASN A 42 -16.54 -17.96 10.71
CA ASN A 42 -17.35 -16.88 10.13
C ASN A 42 -17.02 -15.53 10.80
N VAL A 43 -15.87 -14.95 10.46
CA VAL A 43 -15.44 -13.64 10.95
C VAL A 43 -16.01 -12.56 10.02
N PRO A 44 -16.81 -11.60 10.52
CA PRO A 44 -17.33 -10.52 9.70
C PRO A 44 -16.20 -9.60 9.22
N VAL A 45 -16.21 -9.23 7.94
CA VAL A 45 -15.19 -8.39 7.28
C VAL A 45 -15.78 -7.06 6.78
N ASP A 46 -14.96 -6.04 6.60
CA ASP A 46 -15.30 -4.71 6.05
C ASP A 46 -15.10 -4.61 4.52
N GLU A 47 -15.31 -3.43 3.93
CA GLU A 47 -15.16 -3.20 2.48
C GLU A 47 -13.73 -3.40 1.95
N PHE A 48 -12.73 -3.40 2.82
CA PHE A 48 -11.33 -3.68 2.49
C PHE A 48 -10.98 -5.17 2.68
N GLY A 49 -11.95 -6.00 3.09
CA GLY A 49 -11.73 -7.42 3.38
C GLY A 49 -10.96 -7.66 4.68
N LEU A 50 -10.84 -6.63 5.53
CA LEU A 50 -10.23 -6.75 6.85
C LEU A 50 -11.28 -7.21 7.86
N PRO A 51 -10.91 -7.98 8.89
CA PRO A 51 -11.82 -8.31 9.99
C PRO A 51 -12.40 -7.02 10.61
N GLN A 52 -13.72 -6.96 10.77
CA GLN A 52 -14.39 -5.81 11.36
C GLN A 52 -13.80 -5.53 12.75
N ILE A 53 -13.24 -4.33 12.92
CA ILE A 53 -12.80 -3.87 14.24
C ILE A 53 -14.02 -3.64 15.12
N PRO A 54 -14.07 -4.17 16.36
CA PRO A 54 -15.16 -3.86 17.27
C PRO A 54 -15.11 -2.37 17.60
N GLN A 55 -16.25 -1.66 17.48
CA GLN A 55 -16.40 -0.23 17.79
C GLN A 55 -16.04 0.13 19.26
N SER A 56 -15.74 -0.86 20.09
CA SER A 56 -15.36 -0.73 21.50
C SER A 56 -13.85 -0.58 21.74
N ALA A 57 -13.01 -0.74 20.72
CA ALA A 57 -11.58 -0.39 20.81
C ALA A 57 -11.42 1.08 20.43
N LYS A 58 -11.55 1.93 21.45
CA LYS A 58 -11.40 3.39 21.41
C LYS A 58 -10.07 3.85 20.82
#